data_AF-A0AAV2QAQ7-F1
#
_entry.id   AF-A0AAV2QAQ7-F1
#
_cell.length_a   1.000
_cell.length_b   1.000
_cell.length_c   1.000
_cell.angle_alpha   90.00
_cell.angle_beta   90.00
_cell.angle_gamma   90.00
#
_symmetry.space_group_name_H-M   'P 1'
#
loop_
_entity.id
_entity.type
_entity.pdbx_description
1 polymer ?
#
loop_
_entity_poly.entity_id
_entity_poly.type
_entity_poly.pdbx_seq_one_letter_code
_entity_poly.pdbx_strand_id
1 'polypeptide(L)'
;MPLGDDKEVEYFFTSYASVIIEHTDRVIYLLDKDVASVDKDRVLHIHRISHNHDNPLNRENTTLKMEIQQIMKGHFSSFMQKDIFEQPESVFNTMRERINFDNETVVLGGLKDSINEILRCRRLLLIACGTSYHSTIAT
;
A
#
# COMPACT_ATOMS: atom_id res chain seq x y z
N MET A 1 -12.73 16.90 -13.22
CA MET A 1 -14.15 17.26 -13.22
C MET A 1 -14.29 18.48 -12.32
N PRO A 2 -14.78 19.63 -12.80
CA PRO A 2 -14.91 20.81 -11.94
C PRO A 2 -16.04 20.52 -10.94
N LEU A 3 -15.72 20.55 -9.65
CA LEU A 3 -16.72 20.47 -8.58
C LEU A 3 -17.45 21.82 -8.52
N GLY A 4 -18.78 21.78 -8.46
CA GLY A 4 -19.61 22.99 -8.37
C GLY A 4 -19.35 23.83 -7.13
N ASP A 5 -19.72 25.11 -7.21
CA ASP A 5 -19.31 26.26 -6.38
C ASP A 5 -19.67 26.22 -4.87
N ASP A 6 -19.89 25.06 -4.25
CA ASP A 6 -20.28 25.01 -2.83
C ASP A 6 -19.87 23.71 -2.11
N LYS A 7 -18.68 23.17 -2.42
CA LYS A 7 -18.13 22.03 -1.66
C LYS A 7 -16.89 22.45 -0.89
N GLU A 8 -17.02 22.53 0.44
CA GLU A 8 -15.88 22.57 1.34
C GLU A 8 -15.03 21.30 1.15
N VAL A 9 -13.74 21.49 0.87
CA VAL A 9 -12.76 20.40 0.71
C VAL A 9 -11.78 20.45 1.89
N GLU A 10 -11.52 19.28 2.46
CA GLU A 10 -10.51 19.07 3.50
C GLU A 10 -9.37 18.20 2.95
N TYR A 11 -8.13 18.54 3.33
CA TYR A 11 -6.94 17.79 2.97
C TYR A 11 -6.21 17.32 4.23
N PHE A 12 -5.84 16.04 4.26
CA PHE A 12 -5.09 15.43 5.35
C PHE A 12 -3.70 15.04 4.87
N PHE A 13 -2.67 15.52 5.57
CA PHE A 13 -1.27 15.18 5.29
C PHE A 13 -0.78 14.21 6.35
N THR A 14 -0.33 13.03 5.94
CA THR A 14 0.16 11.98 6.83
C THR A 14 1.28 11.21 6.16
N SER A 15 2.21 10.69 6.96
CA SER A 15 3.20 9.71 6.51
C SER A 15 2.63 8.29 6.42
N TYR A 16 1.47 8.04 7.03
CA TYR A 16 0.84 6.73 7.11
C TYR A 16 -0.65 6.79 6.76
N ALA A 17 -1.04 6.05 5.73
CA ALA A 17 -2.40 6.03 5.19
C ALA A 17 -3.46 5.52 6.18
N SER A 18 -3.09 4.62 7.09
CA SER A 18 -3.99 4.09 8.11
C SER A 18 -4.55 5.15 9.05
N VAL A 19 -3.85 6.27 9.25
CA VAL A 19 -4.29 7.34 10.17
C VAL A 19 -5.51 8.08 9.63
N ILE A 20 -5.68 8.14 8.31
CA ILE A 20 -6.72 8.94 7.66
C ILE A 20 -7.89 8.11 7.13
N ILE A 21 -7.85 6.78 7.26
CA ILE A 21 -8.88 5.89 6.72
C ILE A 21 -10.26 6.13 7.34
N GLU A 22 -10.32 6.68 8.55
CA GLU A 22 -11.57 7.10 9.21
C GLU A 22 -12.21 8.35 8.56
N HIS A 23 -11.41 9.15 7.85
CA HIS A 23 -11.83 10.38 7.19
C HIS A 23 -12.01 10.20 5.68
N THR A 24 -11.10 9.46 5.03
CA THR A 24 -11.15 9.22 3.59
C THR A 24 -10.35 7.98 3.19
N ASP A 25 -10.84 7.26 2.19
CA ASP A 25 -10.13 6.17 1.52
C ASP A 25 -9.39 6.65 0.26
N ARG A 26 -9.50 7.94 -0.10
CA ARG A 26 -8.89 8.51 -1.31
C ARG A 26 -7.58 9.19 -0.96
N VAL A 27 -6.48 8.63 -1.46
CA VAL A 27 -5.14 9.14 -1.17
C VAL A 27 -4.35 9.43 -2.43
N ILE A 28 -3.45 10.41 -2.33
CA ILE A 28 -2.44 10.69 -3.34
C ILE A 28 -1.08 10.44 -2.70
N TYR A 29 -0.33 9.47 -3.25
CA TYR A 29 1.04 9.21 -2.81
C TYR A 29 1.99 10.20 -3.47
N LEU A 30 2.69 10.98 -2.65
CA LEU A 30 3.79 11.83 -3.11
C LEU A 30 5.03 10.97 -3.36
N LEU A 31 5.73 11.28 -4.44
CA LEU A 31 7.00 10.65 -4.77
C LEU A 31 8.16 11.59 -4.45
N ASP A 32 9.38 11.07 -4.53
CA ASP A 32 10.60 11.87 -4.39
C ASP A 32 10.55 13.12 -5.27
N LYS A 33 10.93 14.25 -4.66
CA LYS A 33 10.96 15.60 -5.25
C LYS A 33 9.59 16.19 -5.59
N ASP A 34 8.50 15.54 -5.21
CA ASP A 34 7.19 16.16 -5.27
C ASP A 34 7.04 17.19 -4.13
N VAL A 35 6.41 18.32 -4.45
CA VAL A 35 6.06 19.39 -3.53
C VAL A 35 4.57 19.64 -3.67
N ALA A 36 3.82 19.33 -2.63
CA ALA A 36 2.40 19.60 -2.56
C ALA A 36 2.15 20.96 -1.90
N SER A 37 1.23 21.75 -2.45
CA SER A 37 0.77 23.02 -1.87
C SER A 37 -0.72 23.17 -2.05
N VAL A 38 -1.42 23.63 -1.00
CA VAL A 38 -2.83 24.02 -1.08
C VAL A 38 -2.89 25.55 -1.09
N ASP A 39 -3.52 26.11 -2.10
CA ASP A 39 -3.65 27.57 -2.23
C ASP A 39 -4.83 28.14 -1.40
N LYS A 40 -5.00 29.46 -1.45
CA LYS A 40 -6.09 30.16 -0.75
C LYS A 40 -7.47 29.80 -1.28
N ASP A 41 -7.54 29.34 -2.52
CA ASP A 41 -8.75 28.89 -3.20
C ASP A 41 -9.05 27.41 -2.89
N ARG A 42 -8.30 26.81 -1.94
CA ARG A 42 -8.41 25.42 -1.49
C ARG A 42 -8.16 24.40 -2.59
N VAL A 43 -7.32 24.73 -3.56
CA VAL A 43 -6.91 23.81 -4.62
C VAL A 43 -5.57 23.18 -4.27
N LEU A 44 -5.52 21.84 -4.31
CA LEU A 44 -4.27 21.09 -4.17
C LEU A 44 -3.49 21.10 -5.49
N HIS A 45 -2.29 21.67 -5.44
CA HIS A 45 -1.28 21.62 -6.49
C HIS A 45 -0.16 20.69 -6.09
N ILE A 46 0.34 19.90 -7.05
CA ILE A 46 1.54 19.10 -6.88
C ILE A 46 2.51 19.56 -7.96
N HIS A 47 3.69 20.00 -7.53
CA HIS A 47 4.81 20.35 -8.37
C HIS A 47 5.91 19.32 -8.19
N ARG A 48 6.79 19.20 -9.18
CA ARG A 48 8.00 18.38 -9.06
C ARG A 48 9.21 19.24 -9.31
N ILE A 49 10.19 19.12 -8.42
CA ILE A 49 11.48 19.77 -8.60
C ILE A 49 12.25 18.99 -9.68
N SER A 50 12.18 19.47 -10.92
CA SER A 50 12.87 18.90 -12.09
C SER A 50 13.51 20.02 -12.93
N HIS A 51 14.69 19.76 -13.49
CA HIS A 51 15.34 20.65 -14.45
C HIS A 51 14.78 20.52 -15.88
N ASN A 52 14.03 19.45 -16.17
CA ASN A 52 13.37 19.24 -17.46
C ASN A 52 11.85 19.35 -17.28
N HIS A 53 11.21 20.17 -18.12
CA HIS A 53 9.79 20.53 -18.08
C HIS A 53 8.83 19.46 -18.64
N ASP A 54 9.34 18.31 -19.10
CA ASP A 54 8.59 17.39 -19.98
C ASP A 54 7.88 16.21 -19.29
N ASN A 55 7.72 16.20 -17.97
CA ASN A 55 6.95 15.14 -17.32
C ASN A 55 5.55 15.63 -16.90
N PRO A 56 4.46 15.09 -17.47
CA PRO A 56 3.12 15.39 -16.98
C PRO A 56 3.01 14.90 -15.53
N LEU A 57 2.74 15.81 -14.60
CA LEU A 57 2.43 15.48 -13.21
C LEU A 57 0.99 14.99 -13.13
N ASN A 58 0.77 13.72 -13.49
CA ASN A 58 -0.48 13.05 -13.18
C ASN A 58 -0.22 12.07 -12.03
N ARG A 59 -0.74 12.39 -10.85
CA ARG A 59 -0.76 11.48 -9.71
C ARG A 59 -2.14 10.86 -9.66
N GLU A 60 -2.18 9.53 -9.74
CA GLU A 60 -3.45 8.82 -9.64
C GLU A 60 -3.96 8.87 -8.20
N ASN A 61 -5.25 9.21 -8.06
CA ASN A 61 -5.94 9.02 -6.79
C ASN A 61 -6.09 7.52 -6.56
N THR A 62 -5.46 7.03 -5.49
CA THR A 62 -5.55 5.63 -5.09
C THR A 62 -6.66 5.48 -4.06
N THR A 63 -7.54 4.50 -4.25
CA THR A 63 -8.50 4.09 -3.22
C THR A 63 -7.87 3.01 -2.35
N LEU A 64 -7.77 3.29 -1.05
CA LEU A 64 -7.26 2.34 -0.06
C LEU A 64 -8.23 1.17 0.10
N LYS A 65 -7.72 -0.06 0.01
CA LYS A 65 -8.48 -1.30 0.27
C LYS A 65 -8.32 -1.78 1.72
N MET A 66 -8.30 -0.84 2.66
CA MET A 66 -8.11 -1.14 4.08
C MET A 66 -9.42 -0.88 4.81
N GLU A 67 -9.88 -1.85 5.59
CA GLU A 67 -11.06 -1.69 6.43
C GLU A 67 -10.65 -1.14 7.80
N ILE A 68 -11.41 -0.19 8.35
CA ILE A 68 -11.14 0.43 9.67
C ILE A 68 -10.93 -0.65 10.75
N GLN A 69 -11.68 -1.75 10.70
CA GLN A 69 -11.56 -2.86 11.66
C GLN A 69 -10.16 -3.49 11.69
N GLN A 70 -9.43 -3.48 10.58
CA GLN A 70 -8.08 -4.05 10.49
C GLN A 70 -7.06 -3.26 11.33
N ILE A 71 -7.29 -1.96 11.55
CA ILE A 71 -6.39 -1.09 12.34
C ILE A 71 -6.84 -0.88 13.78
N MET A 72 -8.00 -1.42 14.17
CA MET A 72 -8.52 -1.33 15.53
C MET A 72 -8.18 -2.59 16.34
N LYS A 73 -8.10 -2.47 17.68
CA LYS A 73 -7.91 -3.63 18.58
C LYS A 73 -9.12 -4.58 18.62
N GLY A 74 -10.32 -4.11 18.27
CA GLY A 74 -11.55 -4.87 18.43
C GLY A 74 -11.77 -5.31 19.89
N HIS A 75 -12.06 -6.60 20.10
CA HIS A 75 -12.29 -7.19 21.42
C HIS A 75 -11.02 -7.61 22.17
N PHE A 76 -9.83 -7.42 21.59
CA PHE A 76 -8.57 -7.85 22.21
C PHE A 76 -8.00 -6.79 23.16
N SER A 77 -7.23 -7.25 24.15
CA SER A 77 -6.62 -6.36 25.15
C SER A 77 -5.44 -5.54 24.59
N SER A 78 -4.76 -6.07 23.58
CA SER A 78 -3.61 -5.45 22.90
C SER A 78 -3.58 -5.83 21.41
N PHE A 79 -2.92 -4.99 20.59
CA PHE A 79 -2.72 -5.28 19.17
C PHE A 79 -1.92 -6.56 18.96
N MET A 80 -0.86 -6.79 19.74
CA MET A 80 -0.09 -8.03 19.64
C MET A 80 -0.95 -9.28 19.89
N GLN A 81 -1.88 -9.22 20.86
CA GLN A 81 -2.81 -10.32 21.08
C GLN A 81 -3.74 -10.51 19.87
N LYS A 82 -4.33 -9.44 19.35
CA LYS A 82 -5.14 -9.49 18.12
C LYS A 82 -4.35 -10.15 16.98
N ASP A 83 -3.17 -9.61 16.66
CA ASP A 83 -2.34 -10.04 15.53
C ASP A 83 -1.91 -11.52 15.64
N ILE A 84 -1.66 -12.02 16.86
CA ILE A 84 -1.38 -13.44 17.10
C ILE A 84 -2.63 -14.30 16.83
N PHE A 85 -3.80 -13.88 17.29
CA PHE A 85 -5.04 -14.64 17.13
C PHE A 85 -5.60 -14.58 15.68
N GLU A 86 -5.28 -13.53 14.93
CA GLU A 86 -5.68 -13.36 13.53
C GLU A 86 -4.73 -14.04 12.52
N GLN A 87 -3.67 -14.72 12.99
CA GLN A 87 -2.75 -15.46 12.11
C GLN A 87 -3.43 -16.48 11.19
N PRO A 88 -4.43 -17.29 11.64
CA PRO A 88 -5.10 -18.24 10.75
C PRO A 88 -5.74 -17.56 9.54
N GLU A 89 -6.41 -16.43 9.77
CA GLU A 89 -7.02 -15.64 8.70
C GLU A 89 -5.95 -14.96 7.83
N SER A 90 -4.91 -14.41 8.44
CA SER A 90 -3.80 -13.75 7.73
C SER A 90 -3.07 -14.72 6.80
N VAL A 91 -2.83 -15.96 7.23
CA VAL A 91 -2.25 -17.03 6.42
C VAL A 91 -3.19 -17.42 5.28
N PHE A 92 -4.49 -17.59 5.56
CA PHE A 92 -5.49 -17.87 4.52
C PHE A 92 -5.55 -16.75 3.46
N ASN A 93 -5.58 -15.48 3.88
CA ASN A 93 -5.58 -14.32 2.99
C ASN A 93 -4.29 -14.21 2.17
N THR A 94 -3.15 -14.63 2.73
CA THR A 94 -1.87 -14.70 1.99
C THR A 94 -1.93 -15.72 0.85
N MET A 95 -2.65 -16.83 1.03
CA MET A 95 -2.81 -17.90 0.03
C MET A 95 -3.97 -17.68 -0.94
N ARG A 96 -4.97 -16.88 -0.54
CA ARG A 96 -6.19 -16.60 -1.31
C ARG A 96 -5.83 -16.14 -2.73
N GLU A 97 -6.53 -16.73 -3.72
CA GLU A 97 -6.32 -16.49 -5.17
C GLU A 97 -4.94 -16.83 -5.72
N ARG A 98 -4.01 -17.32 -4.88
CA ARG A 98 -2.66 -17.74 -5.28
C ARG A 98 -2.48 -19.24 -5.30
N ILE A 99 -3.25 -19.98 -4.49
CA ILE A 99 -3.20 -21.43 -4.43
C ILE A 99 -4.54 -21.99 -4.92
N ASN A 100 -4.48 -22.90 -5.91
CA ASN A 100 -5.59 -23.76 -6.28
C ASN A 100 -5.35 -25.13 -5.66
N PHE A 101 -6.15 -25.49 -4.66
CA PHE A 101 -6.02 -26.76 -3.94
C PHE A 101 -6.52 -27.96 -4.74
N ASP A 102 -7.46 -27.78 -5.67
CA ASP A 102 -8.01 -28.87 -6.49
C ASP A 102 -6.97 -29.39 -7.50
N ASN A 103 -6.16 -28.48 -8.03
CA ASN A 103 -5.15 -28.78 -9.05
C ASN A 103 -3.71 -28.70 -8.52
N GLU A 104 -3.52 -28.43 -7.22
CA GLU A 104 -2.22 -28.27 -6.56
C GLU A 104 -1.27 -27.23 -7.22
N THR A 105 -1.83 -26.16 -7.79
CA THR A 105 -1.05 -25.13 -8.49
C THR A 105 -0.91 -23.85 -7.68
N VAL A 106 0.25 -23.19 -7.81
CA VAL A 106 0.53 -21.87 -7.23
C VAL A 106 0.75 -20.84 -8.33
N VAL A 107 0.02 -19.72 -8.27
CA VAL A 107 0.12 -18.58 -9.20
C VAL A 107 0.36 -17.30 -8.43
N LEU A 108 1.52 -16.70 -8.63
CA LEU A 108 1.86 -15.38 -8.08
C LEU A 108 1.69 -14.33 -9.17
N GLY A 109 0.48 -13.77 -9.30
CA GLY A 109 0.11 -12.85 -10.38
C GLY A 109 1.09 -11.68 -10.58
N GLY A 110 1.59 -11.10 -9.49
CA GLY A 110 2.56 -10.01 -9.52
C GLY A 110 3.96 -10.38 -10.04
N LEU A 111 4.25 -11.67 -10.22
CA LEU A 111 5.52 -12.17 -10.76
C LEU A 111 5.37 -12.81 -12.14
N LYS A 112 4.17 -12.83 -12.72
CA LYS A 112 3.86 -13.57 -13.96
C LYS A 112 4.79 -13.21 -15.12
N ASP A 113 5.09 -11.93 -15.29
CA ASP A 113 5.91 -11.44 -16.40
C ASP A 113 7.41 -11.64 -16.16
N SER A 114 7.84 -11.71 -14.89
CA SER A 114 9.26 -11.82 -14.50
C SER A 114 9.69 -13.23 -14.11
N ILE A 115 8.77 -14.20 -13.97
CA ILE A 115 9.08 -15.52 -13.45
C ILE A 115 10.15 -16.26 -14.27
N ASN A 116 10.10 -16.13 -15.60
CA ASN A 116 11.08 -16.75 -16.50
C ASN A 116 12.50 -16.18 -16.33
N GLU A 117 12.62 -14.91 -15.95
CA GLU A 117 13.90 -14.28 -15.65
C GLU A 117 14.42 -14.75 -14.29
N ILE A 118 13.54 -14.78 -13.27
CA ILE A 118 13.86 -15.27 -11.93
C ILE A 118 14.37 -16.72 -11.98
N LEU A 119 13.75 -17.59 -12.78
CA LEU A 119 14.15 -18.99 -12.93
C LEU A 119 15.54 -19.18 -13.57
N ARG A 120 16.07 -18.17 -14.26
CA ARG A 120 17.42 -18.20 -14.86
C ARG A 120 18.50 -17.71 -13.89
N CYS A 121 18.11 -17.12 -12.76
CA CYS A 121 19.05 -16.64 -11.75
C CYS A 121 19.81 -17.79 -11.10
N ARG A 122 21.11 -17.59 -10.87
CA ARG A 122 21.99 -18.59 -10.23
C ARG A 122 22.20 -18.36 -8.74
N ARG A 123 21.62 -17.29 -8.20
CA ARG A 123 21.77 -16.88 -6.81
C ARG A 123 20.55 -16.07 -6.38
N LEU A 124 20.03 -16.37 -5.19
CA LEU A 124 19.06 -15.54 -4.48
C LEU A 124 19.79 -14.77 -3.38
N LEU A 125 19.49 -13.48 -3.25
CA LEU A 125 19.99 -12.64 -2.16
C LEU A 125 18.78 -12.13 -1.37
N LEU A 126 18.71 -12.50 -0.09
CA LEU A 126 17.65 -12.08 0.81
C LEU A 126 18.20 -10.97 1.71
N ILE A 127 17.62 -9.76 1.63
CA ILE A 127 18.05 -8.57 2.38
C ILE A 127 16.92 -8.17 3.32
N ALA A 128 17.15 -8.26 4.63
CA ALA A 128 16.17 -7.95 5.66
C ALA A 128 16.84 -7.62 7.01
N CYS A 129 16.07 -7.05 7.94
CA CYS A 129 16.50 -6.75 9.32
C CYS A 129 15.50 -7.34 10.34
N GLY A 130 15.96 -7.65 11.55
CA GLY A 130 15.10 -8.08 12.68
C GLY A 130 14.25 -9.32 12.37
N THR A 131 12.97 -9.29 12.72
CA THR A 131 12.04 -10.41 12.50
C THR A 131 11.93 -10.81 11.03
N SER A 132 12.01 -9.85 10.09
CA SER A 132 12.02 -10.16 8.65
C SER A 132 13.25 -10.95 8.24
N TYR A 133 14.42 -10.71 8.86
CA TYR A 133 15.61 -11.55 8.65
C TYR A 133 15.36 -12.97 9.18
N HIS A 134 14.73 -13.11 10.35
CA HIS A 134 14.37 -14.43 10.88
C HIS A 134 13.46 -15.21 9.94
N SER A 135 12.51 -14.55 9.26
CA SER A 135 11.69 -15.19 8.22
C SER A 135 12.50 -15.74 7.03
N THR A 136 13.66 -15.15 6.71
CA THR A 136 14.50 -15.62 5.59
C THR A 136 15.31 -16.88 5.90
N ILE A 137 15.51 -17.18 7.18
CA ILE A 137 16.25 -18.36 7.66
C ILE A 137 15.33 -19.42 8.28
N ALA A 138 14.02 -19.16 8.33
CA ALA A 138 13.04 -20.10 8.82
C ALA A 138 13.02 -21.35 7.93
N THR A 139 12.96 -22.53 8.54
CA THR A 139 12.98 -23.85 7.89
C THR A 139 11.65 -24.54 8.04
#